data_AF-A0A9E2MJB3-F1
#
_entry.id   AF-A0A9E2MJB3-F1
#
_cell.length_a   1.000
_cell.length_b   1.000
_cell.length_c   1.000
_cell.angle_alpha   90.00
_cell.angle_beta   90.00
_cell.angle_gamma   90.00
#
_symmetry.space_group_name_H-M   'P 1'
#
loop_
_entity.id
_entity.type
_entity.pdbx_description
1 polymer ?
#
loop_
_entity_poly.entity_id
_entity_poly.type
_entity_poly.pdbx_seq_one_letter_code
_entity_poly.pdbx_strand_id
1 'polypeptide(L)'
;MIVVDTNIIGYLYLSSERSEQAEKALLKDAQWVAPILWRSEFRNVLALYMRKGVFLLEDAIRIMGEATLLMQDGEYEAVSLQVLQ
;
A
#
# COMPACT_ATOMS: atom_id res chain seq x y z
N MET A 1 -9.67 -2.64 12.42
CA MET A 1 -8.30 -2.17 12.18
C MET A 1 -7.32 -3.32 11.93
N ILE A 2 -6.64 -3.32 10.78
CA ILE A 2 -5.50 -4.20 10.45
C ILE A 2 -4.26 -3.35 10.16
N VAL A 3 -3.14 -3.65 10.79
CA VAL A 3 -1.84 -3.02 10.46
C VAL A 3 -1.27 -3.71 9.23
N VAL A 4 -0.91 -2.93 8.21
CA VAL A 4 -0.39 -3.43 6.93
C VAL A 4 0.97 -2.83 6.61
N ASP A 5 1.78 -3.58 5.85
CA ASP A 5 2.97 -3.03 5.20
C ASP A 5 2.64 -2.59 3.75
N THR A 6 3.62 -1.98 3.09
CA THR A 6 3.48 -1.55 1.69
C THR A 6 3.25 -2.73 0.73
N ASN A 7 3.74 -3.92 1.05
CA ASN A 7 3.56 -5.09 0.18
C ASN A 7 2.11 -5.55 0.18
N ILE A 8 1.44 -5.60 1.34
CA ILE A 8 0.02 -5.94 1.44
C ILE A 8 -0.83 -4.91 0.68
N ILE A 9 -0.52 -3.61 0.80
CA ILE A 9 -1.15 -2.56 -0.03
C ILE A 9 -0.89 -2.86 -1.52
N GLY A 10 0.35 -3.16 -1.88
CA GLY A 10 0.72 -3.48 -3.26
C GLY A 10 -0.01 -4.69 -3.82
N TYR A 11 -0.15 -5.78 -3.06
CA TYR A 11 -0.83 -7.00 -3.51
C TYR A 11 -2.32 -6.79 -3.81
N LEU A 12 -2.94 -5.77 -3.22
CA LEU A 12 -4.32 -5.40 -3.50
C LEU A 12 -4.49 -4.76 -4.90
N TYR A 13 -3.51 -3.98 -5.34
CA TYR A 13 -3.59 -3.23 -6.61
C TYR A 13 -2.76 -3.83 -7.75
N LEU A 14 -1.78 -4.65 -7.42
CA LEU A 14 -0.83 -5.24 -8.36
C LEU A 14 -1.03 -6.75 -8.37
N SER A 15 -1.26 -7.31 -9.56
CA SER A 15 -1.40 -8.76 -9.71
C SER A 15 -0.18 -9.48 -9.14
N SER A 16 -0.43 -10.32 -8.14
CA SER A 16 0.59 -11.07 -7.42
C SER A 16 0.03 -12.41 -6.94
N GLU A 17 0.92 -13.33 -6.54
CA GLU A 17 0.52 -14.59 -5.91
C GLU A 17 -0.23 -14.40 -4.57
N ARG A 18 -0.20 -13.18 -4.02
CA ARG A 18 -0.77 -12.83 -2.71
C ARG A 18 -2.02 -11.95 -2.81
N SER A 19 -2.51 -11.67 -4.02
CA SER A 19 -3.66 -10.77 -4.22
C SER A 19 -4.93 -11.28 -3.55
N GLU A 20 -5.23 -12.58 -3.65
CA GLU A 20 -6.42 -13.16 -2.98
C GLU A 20 -6.35 -13.02 -1.45
N GLN A 21 -5.15 -13.11 -0.86
CA GLN A 21 -4.97 -12.94 0.58
C GLN A 21 -5.14 -11.48 0.99
N ALA A 22 -4.68 -10.52 0.18
CA ALA A 22 -4.88 -9.09 0.42
C ALA A 22 -6.38 -8.72 0.33
N GLU A 23 -7.09 -9.26 -0.66
CA GLU A 23 -8.54 -9.10 -0.78
C GLU A 23 -9.29 -9.68 0.43
N LYS A 24 -8.91 -10.88 0.89
CA LYS A 24 -9.47 -11.47 2.11
C LYS A 24 -9.19 -10.62 3.35
N ALA A 25 -8.02 -10.00 3.45
CA ALA A 25 -7.73 -9.07 4.54
C ALA A 25 -8.63 -7.83 4.48
N LEU A 26 -8.87 -7.28 3.28
CA LEU A 26 -9.76 -6.13 3.08
C LEU A 26 -11.21 -6.48 3.47
N LEU A 27 -11.69 -7.65 3.07
CA LEU A 27 -13.03 -8.14 3.42
C LEU A 27 -13.18 -8.43 4.93
N LYS A 28 -12.10 -8.87 5.58
CA LYS A 28 -12.09 -9.11 7.02
C LYS A 28 -12.21 -7.80 7.80
N ASP A 29 -11.48 -6.77 7.37
CA ASP A 29 -11.50 -5.47 8.00
C ASP A 29 -10.93 -4.42 7.05
N ALA A 30 -11.77 -3.49 6.61
CA ALA A 30 -11.39 -2.45 5.66
C ALA A 30 -10.61 -1.28 6.29
N GLN A 31 -10.53 -1.21 7.62
CA GLN A 31 -9.78 -0.17 8.30
C GLN A 31 -8.30 -0.57 8.37
N TRP A 32 -7.52 -0.15 7.38
CA TRP A 32 -6.09 -0.43 7.32
C TRP A 32 -5.28 0.72 7.91
N VAL A 33 -4.18 0.39 8.59
CA VAL A 33 -3.27 1.39 9.15
C VAL A 33 -1.81 1.05 8.84
N ALA A 34 -1.00 2.07 8.58
CA ALA A 34 0.43 1.91 8.31
C ALA A 34 1.23 3.19 8.65
N PRO A 35 2.54 3.07 8.95
CA PRO A 35 3.42 4.23 9.04
C PRO A 35 3.44 5.02 7.72
N ILE A 36 3.43 6.35 7.79
CA ILE A 36 3.33 7.26 6.62
C ILE A 36 4.36 6.99 5.50
N LEU A 37 5.47 6.32 5.83
CA LEU A 37 6.51 5.87 4.90
C LEU A 37 5.95 5.02 3.74
N TRP A 38 4.83 4.32 3.95
CA TRP A 38 4.19 3.49 2.94
C TRP A 38 3.96 4.24 1.61
N ARG A 39 3.65 5.55 1.67
CA ARG A 39 3.41 6.35 0.46
C ARG A 39 4.64 6.43 -0.43
N SER A 40 5.82 6.63 0.14
CA SER A 40 7.07 6.68 -0.64
C SER A 40 7.48 5.31 -1.14
N GLU A 41 7.30 4.27 -0.33
CA GLU A 41 7.61 2.90 -0.73
C GLU A 41 6.70 2.45 -1.88
N PHE A 42 5.39 2.71 -1.80
CA PHE A 42 4.45 2.32 -2.84
C PHE A 42 4.70 3.06 -4.14
N ARG A 43 5.01 4.36 -4.09
CA ARG A 43 5.43 5.11 -5.29
C ARG A 43 6.69 4.53 -5.92
N ASN A 44 7.66 4.06 -5.12
CA ASN A 44 8.86 3.43 -5.66
C ASN A 44 8.53 2.09 -6.35
N VAL A 45 7.59 1.32 -5.79
CA VAL A 45 7.05 0.12 -6.45
C VAL A 45 6.40 0.49 -7.78
N LEU A 46 5.47 1.45 -7.81
CA LEU A 46 4.82 1.88 -9.06
C LEU A 46 5.84 2.39 -10.11
N ALA A 47 6.84 3.16 -9.67
CA ALA A 47 7.92 3.63 -10.55
C ALA A 47 8.74 2.47 -11.14
N LEU A 48 8.93 1.37 -10.41
CA LEU A 48 9.55 0.16 -10.95
C LEU A 48 8.71 -0.45 -12.07
N TYR A 49 7.40 -0.56 -11.90
CA TYR A 49 6.50 -1.09 -12.94
C TYR A 49 6.44 -0.16 -14.17
N MET A 50 6.47 1.15 -13.96
CA MET A 50 6.59 2.13 -15.05
C MET A 50 7.91 1.96 -15.82
N ARG A 51 9.05 1.81 -15.13
CA ARG A 51 10.35 1.56 -15.79
C ARG A 51 10.38 0.25 -16.58
N LYS A 52 9.58 -0.74 -16.17
CA LYS A 52 9.39 -2.01 -16.89
C LYS A 52 8.38 -1.92 -18.04
N GLY A 53 7.74 -0.76 -18.25
CA GLY A 53 6.73 -0.56 -19.28
C GLY A 53 5.40 -1.28 -19.01
N VAL A 54 5.15 -1.70 -17.77
CA VAL A 54 3.90 -2.39 -17.38
C VAL A 54 2.77 -1.39 -17.14
N PHE A 55 3.10 -0.19 -16.67
CA PHE A 55 2.16 0.88 -16.40
C PHE A 55 2.56 2.18 -17.07
N LEU A 56 1.56 2.95 -17.50
CA LEU A 56 1.73 4.36 -17.82
C LEU A 56 1.67 5.21 -16.55
N LEU A 57 2.07 6.48 -16.65
CA LEU A 57 1.99 7.42 -15.53
C LEU A 57 0.54 7.56 -15.02
N GLU A 58 -0.43 7.55 -15.92
CA GLU A 58 -1.87 7.62 -15.58
C GLU A 58 -2.33 6.42 -14.73
N ASP A 59 -1.86 5.20 -15.02
CA ASP A 59 -2.15 4.03 -14.22
C ASP A 59 -1.58 4.18 -12.80
N ALA A 60 -0.33 4.63 -12.71
CA ALA A 60 0.33 4.84 -11.42
C ALA A 60 -0.37 5.91 -10.58
N ILE A 61 -0.83 7.01 -11.20
CA ILE A 61 -1.61 8.06 -10.52
C ILE A 61 -2.94 7.51 -10.03
N ARG A 62 -3.66 6.75 -10.86
CA ARG A 62 -4.94 6.15 -10.49
C ARG A 62 -4.78 5.17 -9.32
N ILE A 63 -3.84 4.23 -9.43
CA ILE A 63 -3.55 3.22 -8.40
C ILE A 63 -3.15 3.91 -7.09
N MET A 64 -2.26 4.92 -7.15
CA MET A 64 -1.86 5.67 -5.95
C MET A 64 -3.04 6.41 -5.32
N GLY A 65 -3.94 6.97 -6.13
CA GLY A 65 -5.16 7.63 -5.66
C GLY A 65 -6.09 6.67 -4.91
N GLU A 66 -6.34 5.49 -5.49
CA GLU A 66 -7.16 4.44 -4.87
C GLU A 66 -6.54 3.96 -3.55
N ALA A 67 -5.22 3.71 -3.52
CA ALA A 67 -4.51 3.30 -2.30
C ALA A 67 -4.54 4.37 -1.22
N THR A 68 -4.41 5.65 -1.60
CA THR A 68 -4.48 6.76 -0.65
C THR A 68 -5.88 6.91 -0.05
N LEU A 69 -6.93 6.67 -0.85
CA LEU A 69 -8.30 6.70 -0.38
C LEU A 69 -8.58 5.55 0.61
N LEU A 70 -8.09 4.34 0.32
CA LEU A 70 -8.20 3.19 1.24
C LEU A 70 -7.51 3.46 2.58
N MET A 71 -6.32 4.06 2.54
CA MET A 71 -5.49 4.34 3.71
C MET A 71 -5.85 5.66 4.43
N GLN A 72 -6.90 6.36 3.98
CA GLN A 72 -7.31 7.63 4.57
C GLN A 72 -7.58 7.47 6.07
N ASP A 73 -7.05 8.40 6.87
CA ASP A 73 -7.13 8.42 8.34
C ASP A 73 -6.47 7.22 9.05
N GLY A 74 -5.81 6.33 8.30
CA GLY A 74 -5.07 5.16 8.82
C GLY A 74 -3.56 5.36 8.93
N GLU A 75 -3.09 6.59 8.76
CA GLU A 75 -1.66 6.90 8.68
C GLU A 75 -1.14 7.41 10.01
N TYR A 76 0.04 6.96 10.40
CA TYR A 76 0.68 7.41 11.65
C TYR A 76 2.19 7.56 11.50
N GLU A 77 2.79 8.30 12.43
CA GLU A 77 4.25 8.37 12.57
C GLU A 77 4.74 7.25 13.49
N ALA A 78 5.80 6.56 13.09
CA ALA A 78 6.45 5.54 13.91
C ALA A 78 7.71 6.13 14.55
N VAL A 79 7.69 6.31 15.88
CA VAL A 79 8.84 6.82 16.62
C VAL A 79 9.80 5.68 16.95
N SER A 80 11.09 5.83 16.61
CA SER A 80 12.09 4.75 16.78
C SER A 80 12.14 4.17 18.19
N LEU A 81 11.99 5.01 19.22
CA LEU A 81 11.98 4.54 20.62
C LEU A 81 10.82 3.58 20.89
N GLN A 82 9.63 3.85 20.36
CA GLN A 82 8.44 3.00 20.54
C GLN A 82 8.54 1.69 19.76
N VAL A 83 9.29 1.68 18.65
CA VAL A 83 9.47 0.50 17.79
C VAL A 83 10.57 -0.43 18.33
N LEU A 84 11.60 0.12 18.97
CA LEU A 84 12.79 -0.62 19.42
C LEU A 84 12.72 -1.12 20.87
N GLN A 85 11.67 -0.79 21.62
CA GLN A 85 11.40 -1.28 22.98
C GLN A 85 10.61 -2.60 22.96
#